data_AF-A0A2T1HXX1-F1
#
_entry.id   AF-A0A2T1HXX1-F1
#
_cell.length_a   1.000
_cell.length_b   1.000
_cell.length_c   1.000
_cell.angle_alpha   90.00
_cell.angle_beta   90.00
_cell.angle_gamma   90.00
#
_symmetry.space_group_name_H-M   'P 1'
#
loop_
_entity.id
_entity.type
_entity.pdbx_description
1 polymer ?
#
loop_
_entity_poly.entity_id
_entity_poly.type
_entity_poly.pdbx_seq_one_letter_code
_entity_poly.pdbx_strand_id
1 'polypeptide(L)'
;MINNLRWAPWAALAAIAVATLSPIGLRPHVPGASADLERMAAFVVVGLLFGSMYSRRLGFALVVVVGGAMLLEILQNVIPTRHGLVHDGALKAIAGAAGVMITSLSARQIRARNSDR
;
A
#
# COMPACT_ATOMS: atom_id res chain seq x y z
N MET A 1 -5.63 -22.17 15.21
CA MET A 1 -6.36 -20.89 15.42
C MET A 1 -5.37 -19.75 15.16
N ILE A 2 -5.20 -19.30 13.92
CA ILE A 2 -4.21 -18.26 13.58
C ILE A 2 -4.93 -16.91 13.68
N ASN A 3 -4.84 -16.23 14.82
CA ASN A 3 -5.44 -14.91 15.04
C ASN A 3 -4.44 -13.77 14.72
N ASN A 4 -3.63 -13.95 13.67
CA ASN A 4 -2.51 -13.07 13.32
C ASN A 4 -2.82 -12.13 12.14
N LEU A 5 -4.10 -12.01 11.73
CA LEU A 5 -4.50 -11.25 10.53
C LEU A 5 -4.08 -9.77 10.56
N ARG A 6 -3.80 -9.23 11.75
CA ARG A 6 -3.24 -7.88 11.96
C ARG A 6 -1.86 -7.68 11.33
N TRP A 7 -1.12 -8.77 11.08
CA TRP A 7 0.21 -8.74 10.45
C TRP A 7 0.17 -8.80 8.92
N ALA A 8 -0.97 -9.17 8.32
CA ALA A 8 -1.14 -9.22 6.86
C ALA A 8 -0.76 -7.90 6.14
N PRO A 9 -1.21 -6.70 6.57
CA PRO A 9 -0.81 -5.44 5.95
C PRO A 9 0.70 -5.20 5.99
N TRP A 10 1.36 -5.61 7.08
CA TRP A 10 2.82 -5.50 7.22
C TRP A 10 3.57 -6.47 6.32
N ALA A 11 3.11 -7.72 6.24
CA ALA A 11 3.67 -8.71 5.34
C ALA A 11 3.53 -8.28 3.88
N ALA A 12 2.37 -7.71 3.49
CA ALA A 12 2.16 -7.16 2.16
C ALA A 12 3.09 -5.98 1.85
N LEU A 13 3.23 -5.04 2.79
CA LEU A 13 4.15 -3.91 2.63
C LEU A 13 5.61 -4.35 2.51
N ALA A 14 6.03 -5.34 3.31
CA ALA A 14 7.38 -5.92 3.23
C ALA A 14 7.61 -6.64 1.90
N ALA A 15 6.64 -7.44 1.42
CA ALA A 15 6.72 -8.10 0.13
C ALA A 15 6.87 -7.10 -1.02
N ILE A 16 6.10 -6.00 -0.99
CA ILE A 16 6.23 -4.91 -1.96
C ILE A 16 7.61 -4.27 -1.86
N ALA A 17 8.11 -3.98 -0.67
CA ALA A 17 9.44 -3.40 -0.50
C ALA A 17 10.53 -4.28 -1.12
N VAL A 18 10.51 -5.60 -0.85
CA VAL A 18 11.45 -6.57 -1.42
C VAL A 18 11.34 -6.61 -2.95
N ALA A 19 10.13 -6.70 -3.50
CA ALA A 19 9.91 -6.69 -4.95
C ALA A 19 10.26 -5.34 -5.60
N THR A 20 10.20 -4.24 -4.85
CA THR A 20 10.44 -2.88 -5.32
C THR A 20 11.92 -2.51 -5.26
N LEU A 21 12.70 -3.16 -4.40
CA LEU A 21 14.15 -2.97 -4.27
C LEU A 21 14.96 -4.10 -4.91
N SER A 22 14.30 -5.17 -5.39
CA SER A 22 15.00 -6.27 -6.05
C SER A 22 15.63 -5.84 -7.39
N PRO A 23 16.79 -6.42 -7.75
CA PRO A 23 17.43 -6.21 -9.04
C PRO A 23 16.48 -6.54 -10.19
N ILE A 24 16.56 -5.75 -11.27
CA ILE A 24 15.65 -5.83 -12.45
C ILE A 24 15.49 -7.26 -12.99
N GLY A 25 16.54 -8.08 -12.96
CA GLY A 25 16.53 -9.46 -13.48
C GLY A 25 15.72 -10.47 -12.66
N LEU A 26 15.25 -10.13 -11.46
CA LEU A 26 14.47 -11.02 -10.58
C LEU A 26 13.03 -10.54 -10.36
N ARG A 27 12.61 -9.46 -11.03
CA ARG A 27 11.22 -8.98 -10.90
C ARG A 27 10.29 -9.89 -11.69
N PRO A 28 9.28 -10.49 -11.03
CA PRO A 28 8.13 -11.02 -11.74
C PRO A 28 7.49 -9.84 -12.49
N HIS A 29 7.39 -9.93 -13.80
CA HIS A 29 6.67 -8.97 -14.62
C HIS A 29 5.44 -9.66 -15.18
N VAL A 30 4.29 -8.99 -15.12
CA VAL A 30 3.11 -9.40 -15.86
C VAL A 30 3.33 -8.99 -17.32
N PRO A 31 3.32 -9.93 -18.29
CA PRO A 31 3.45 -9.59 -19.69
C PRO A 31 2.38 -8.58 -20.11
N GLY A 32 2.79 -7.42 -20.62
CA GLY A 32 1.88 -6.36 -21.09
C GLY A 32 1.47 -5.31 -20.04
N ALA A 33 1.88 -5.43 -18.78
CA ALA A 33 1.66 -4.39 -17.76
C ALA A 33 2.94 -3.56 -17.52
N SER A 34 2.78 -2.27 -17.22
CA SER A 34 3.91 -1.45 -16.76
C SER A 34 4.21 -1.75 -15.30
N ALA A 35 5.50 -1.76 -14.93
CA ALA A 35 5.94 -1.96 -13.55
C ALA A 35 5.30 -0.95 -12.58
N ASP A 36 4.98 0.25 -13.06
CA ASP A 36 4.36 1.29 -12.24
C ASP A 36 2.87 1.03 -11.98
N LEU A 37 2.16 0.42 -12.96
CA LEU A 37 0.80 -0.04 -12.75
C LEU A 37 0.74 -1.16 -11.71
N GLU A 38 1.66 -2.13 -11.77
CA GLU A 38 1.76 -3.21 -10.79
C GLU A 38 2.02 -2.67 -9.37
N ARG A 39 2.95 -1.72 -9.24
CA ARG A 39 3.27 -1.08 -7.95
C ARG A 39 2.10 -0.27 -7.42
N MET A 40 1.40 0.47 -8.29
CA MET A 40 0.22 1.24 -7.90
C MET A 40 -0.89 0.31 -7.39
N ALA A 41 -1.20 -0.77 -8.13
CA ALA A 41 -2.17 -1.77 -7.71
C ALA A 41 -1.77 -2.43 -6.37
N ALA A 42 -0.49 -2.72 -6.18
CA ALA A 42 0.01 -3.26 -4.92
C ALA A 42 -0.19 -2.29 -3.74
N PHE A 43 0.00 -0.99 -3.95
CA PHE A 43 -0.28 0.03 -2.94
C PHE A 43 -1.77 0.19 -2.64
N VAL A 44 -2.67 0.02 -3.61
CA VAL A 44 -4.12 -0.08 -3.36
C VAL A 44 -4.39 -1.23 -2.40
N VAL A 45 -3.86 -2.42 -2.67
CA VAL A 45 -4.06 -3.61 -1.83
C VAL A 45 -3.54 -3.38 -0.41
N VAL A 46 -2.35 -2.80 -0.25
CA VAL A 46 -1.82 -2.42 1.07
C VAL A 46 -2.74 -1.43 1.77
N GLY A 47 -3.22 -0.41 1.07
CA GLY A 47 -4.17 0.56 1.60
C GLY A 47 -5.44 -0.09 2.12
N LEU A 48 -6.03 -1.00 1.32
CA LEU A 48 -7.23 -1.77 1.71
C LEU A 48 -6.96 -2.62 2.97
N LEU A 49 -5.81 -3.29 3.05
CA LEU A 49 -5.45 -4.11 4.21
C LEU A 49 -5.25 -3.26 5.47
N PHE A 50 -4.53 -2.13 5.35
CA PHE A 50 -4.31 -1.23 6.48
C PHE A 50 -5.61 -0.59 6.95
N GLY A 51 -6.47 -0.11 6.04
CA GLY A 51 -7.77 0.45 6.42
C GLY A 51 -8.71 -0.59 7.04
N SER A 52 -8.67 -1.85 6.60
CA SER A 52 -9.45 -2.94 7.19
C SER A 52 -8.98 -3.28 8.62
N MET A 53 -7.68 -3.49 8.81
CA MET A 53 -7.11 -3.92 10.10
C MET A 53 -6.96 -2.77 11.11
N TYR A 54 -6.82 -1.53 10.63
CA TYR A 54 -6.60 -0.34 11.44
C TYR A 54 -7.69 0.73 11.25
N SER A 55 -8.94 0.33 10.98
CA SER A 55 -10.09 1.25 10.77
C SER A 55 -10.38 2.24 11.91
N ARG A 56 -9.86 1.98 13.13
CA ARG A 56 -9.93 2.91 14.27
C ARG A 56 -8.76 3.90 14.36
N ARG A 57 -7.66 3.66 13.64
CA ARG A 57 -6.43 4.46 13.66
C ARG A 57 -6.10 4.96 12.25
N LEU A 58 -7.01 5.76 11.66
CA LEU A 58 -6.89 6.20 10.27
C LEU A 58 -5.62 7.00 10.00
N GLY A 59 -5.28 7.93 10.89
CA GLY A 59 -4.04 8.71 10.77
C GLY A 59 -2.81 7.82 10.71
N PHE A 60 -2.74 6.78 11.56
CA PHE A 60 -1.65 5.81 11.54
C PHE A 60 -1.58 5.04 10.22
N ALA A 61 -2.72 4.52 9.75
CA ALA A 61 -2.77 3.79 8.49
C ALA A 61 -2.33 4.66 7.30
N LEU A 62 -2.82 5.91 7.22
CA LEU A 62 -2.44 6.85 6.17
C LEU A 62 -0.95 7.20 6.22
N VAL A 63 -0.40 7.50 7.40
CA VAL A 63 1.02 7.82 7.56
C VAL A 63 1.91 6.65 7.11
N VAL A 64 1.57 5.42 7.50
CA VAL A 64 2.36 4.24 7.10
C VAL A 64 2.28 4.00 5.59
N VAL A 65 1.09 4.09 4.99
CA VAL A 65 0.91 3.82 3.56
C VAL A 65 1.53 4.91 2.69
N VAL A 66 1.28 6.18 3.00
CA VAL A 66 1.86 7.32 2.26
C VAL A 66 3.36 7.40 2.48
N GLY A 67 3.80 7.28 3.74
CA GLY A 67 5.23 7.27 4.08
C GLY A 67 5.98 6.11 3.43
N GLY A 68 5.37 4.92 3.38
CA GLY A 68 5.93 3.76 2.69
C GLY A 68 6.07 3.97 1.18
N ALA A 69 5.07 4.59 0.53
CA ALA A 69 5.13 4.93 -0.89
C ALA A 69 6.28 5.88 -1.21
N MET A 70 6.38 6.97 -0.44
CA MET A 70 7.42 7.99 -0.60
C MET A 70 8.82 7.43 -0.29
N LEU A 71 8.94 6.64 0.79
CA LEU A 71 10.21 6.02 1.17
C LEU A 71 10.72 5.07 0.08
N LEU A 72 9.84 4.23 -0.46
CA LEU A 72 10.23 3.32 -1.55
C LEU A 72 10.65 4.08 -2.80
N GLU A 73 9.97 5.18 -3.15
CA GLU A 73 10.37 6.04 -4.28
C GLU A 73 11.75 6.66 -4.05
N ILE A 74 12.01 7.19 -2.85
CA ILE A 74 13.33 7.75 -2.47
C ILE A 74 14.41 6.68 -2.58
N LEU A 75 14.16 5.48 -2.04
CA LEU A 75 15.11 4.37 -2.09
C LEU A 75 15.36 3.89 -3.53
N GLN A 76 14.37 3.98 -4.41
CA GLN A 76 14.55 3.68 -5.84
C GLN A 76 15.40 4.73 -6.55
N ASN A 77 15.31 6.00 -6.17
CA ASN A 77 16.13 7.09 -6.72
C ASN A 77 17.61 7.01 -6.31
N VAL A 78 17.95 6.31 -5.23
CA VAL A 78 19.34 6.04 -4.84
C VAL A 78 19.98 4.98 -5.77
N ILE A 79 19.18 4.20 -6.49
CA ILE A 79 19.68 3.19 -7.44
C ILE A 79 20.06 3.92 -8.76
N PRO A 80 21.34 3.99 -9.15
CA PRO A 80 21.86 4.91 -10.18
C PRO A 80 21.28 4.76 -11.60
N THR A 81 20.51 3.70 -11.85
CA THR A 81 19.94 3.37 -13.17
C THR A 81 18.49 3.81 -13.37
N ARG A 82 17.87 4.53 -12.43
CA ARG A 82 16.55 5.12 -12.62
C ARG A 82 16.45 6.54 -12.09
N HIS A 83 15.99 7.45 -12.96
CA HIS A 83 15.39 8.70 -12.52
C HIS A 83 13.94 8.38 -12.13
N GLY A 84 13.71 8.04 -10.86
CA GLY A 84 12.37 7.96 -10.30
C GLY A 84 11.78 9.37 -10.30
N LEU A 85 10.96 9.67 -11.31
CA LEU A 85 10.18 10.90 -11.35
C LEU A 85 9.31 10.90 -10.09
N VAL A 86 9.49 11.89 -9.21
CA VAL A 86 8.73 12.10 -7.96
C VAL A 86 7.21 11.89 -8.12
N HIS A 87 6.71 12.06 -9.35
CA HIS A 87 5.36 11.74 -9.80
C HIS A 87 4.91 10.28 -9.52
N ASP A 88 5.79 9.28 -9.64
CA ASP A 88 5.47 7.86 -9.44
C ASP A 88 5.20 7.52 -7.97
N GLY A 89 5.91 8.18 -7.05
CA GLY A 89 5.67 8.06 -5.61
C GLY A 89 4.31 8.65 -5.22
N ALA A 90 3.93 9.78 -5.83
CA ALA A 90 2.66 10.45 -5.55
C ALA A 90 1.44 9.61 -5.97
N LEU A 91 1.49 8.96 -7.15
CA LEU A 91 0.41 8.07 -7.60
C LEU A 91 0.23 6.87 -6.65
N LYS A 92 1.33 6.25 -6.19
CA LYS A 92 1.28 5.18 -5.18
C LYS A 92 0.66 5.65 -3.86
N ALA A 93 1.04 6.85 -3.41
CA ALA A 93 0.50 7.45 -2.19
C ALA A 93 -1.01 7.71 -2.28
N ILE A 94 -1.47 8.29 -3.40
CA ILE A 94 -2.91 8.56 -3.65
C ILE A 94 -3.69 7.25 -3.70
N ALA A 95 -3.19 6.27 -4.45
CA ALA A 95 -3.82 4.97 -4.61
C ALA A 95 -3.95 4.21 -3.26
N GLY A 96 -2.87 4.20 -2.47
CA GLY A 96 -2.89 3.62 -1.13
C GLY A 96 -3.80 4.35 -0.15
N ALA A 97 -3.77 5.69 -0.14
CA ALA A 97 -4.67 6.49 0.69
C ALA A 97 -6.14 6.25 0.36
N ALA A 98 -6.49 6.15 -0.92
CA ALA A 98 -7.86 5.81 -1.36
C ALA A 98 -8.30 4.45 -0.82
N GLY A 99 -7.46 3.41 -0.89
CA GLY A 99 -7.75 2.10 -0.31
C GLY A 99 -7.98 2.13 1.20
N VAL A 100 -7.17 2.90 1.94
CA VAL A 100 -7.36 3.09 3.39
C VAL A 100 -8.72 3.74 3.66
N MET A 101 -9.05 4.81 2.93
CA MET A 101 -10.29 5.56 3.14
C MET A 101 -11.53 4.72 2.84
N ILE A 102 -11.56 4.01 1.71
CA ILE A 102 -12.70 3.17 1.31
C ILE A 102 -13.05 2.17 2.42
N THR A 103 -12.08 1.34 2.82
CA THR A 103 -12.30 0.26 3.80
C THR A 103 -12.62 0.80 5.18
N SER A 104 -11.97 1.88 5.57
CA SER A 104 -12.18 2.51 6.87
C SER A 104 -13.56 3.13 7.02
N LEU A 105 -14.04 3.81 5.98
CA LEU A 105 -15.37 4.41 5.95
C LEU A 105 -16.45 3.34 5.91
N SER A 106 -16.29 2.30 5.07
CA SER A 106 -17.21 1.16 5.06
C SER A 106 -17.30 0.48 6.42
N ALA A 107 -16.17 0.27 7.09
CA ALA A 107 -16.15 -0.34 8.42
C ALA A 107 -16.78 0.56 9.50
N ARG A 108 -16.73 1.90 9.34
CA ARG A 108 -17.43 2.85 10.22
C ARG A 108 -18.94 2.79 10.00
N GLN A 109 -19.40 2.78 8.75
CA GLN A 109 -20.81 2.70 8.40
C GLN A 109 -21.45 1.40 8.91
N ILE A 110 -20.77 0.26 8.76
CA ILE A 110 -21.25 -1.03 9.28
C ILE A 110 -21.43 -0.99 10.80
N ARG A 111 -20.48 -0.37 11.51
CA ARG A 111 -20.56 -0.23 12.98
C ARG A 111 -21.66 0.72 13.42
N ALA A 112 -21.85 1.85 12.73
CA ALA A 112 -22.94 2.78 13.03
C ALA A 112 -24.31 2.09 12.87
N ARG A 113 -24.51 1.39 11.75
CA ARG A 113 -25.77 0.68 11.46
C ARG A 113 -26.10 -0.45 12.45
N ASN A 114 -25.08 -1.04 13.07
CA ASN A 114 -25.25 -2.07 14.09
C ASN A 114 -25.48 -1.50 15.50
N SER A 115 -25.24 -0.19 15.72
CA SER A 115 -25.49 0.46 17.01
C SER A 115 -26.94 0.93 17.17
N ASP A 116 -27.66 1.08 16.05
CA ASP A 116 -29.05 1.55 16.01
C ASP A 116 -30.07 0.39 16.03
N ARG A 117 -29.59 -0.87 16.10
CA ARG A 117 -30.39 -2.10 16.18
C ARG A 117 -30.25 -2.73 17.55
#